data_AF-A0A816G6Z0-F1
#
_entry.id   AF-A0A816G6Z0-F1
#
_cell.length_a   1.000
_cell.length_b   1.000
_cell.length_c   1.000
_cell.angle_alpha   90.00
_cell.angle_beta   90.00
_cell.angle_gamma   90.00
#
_symmetry.space_group_name_H-M   'P 1'
#
loop_
_entity.id
_entity.type
_entity.pdbx_description
1 polymer ?
#
loop_
_entity_poly.entity_id
_entity_poly.type
_entity_poly.pdbx_seq_one_letter_code
_entity_poly.pdbx_strand_id
1 'polypeptide(L)'
;EIAVKKEEADVELAAALPALEEARRAVKELTKDQIAEIRGFKAPTAPVANVCRSVLAILRPQSADTWAECQAMMADINFLDTLVNVAIEKLSQATERKLRTILDLLDESLLKDVNNVIPDPERKNEYMQQLMSKKSQAGAGLLKYSQNVLNCVRIYRVVKPKSDMVMRLQSEAKRAQDDLNNT
;
A
#
# COMPACT_ATOMS: atom_id res chain seq x y z
N GLU A 1 -6.07 -30.52 -10.12
CA GLU A 1 -5.39 -29.28 -10.55
C GLU A 1 -6.19 -28.00 -10.32
N ILE A 2 -7.44 -27.87 -10.79
CA ILE A 2 -8.26 -26.65 -10.58
C ILE A 2 -8.45 -26.34 -9.10
N ALA A 3 -8.71 -27.36 -8.26
CA ALA A 3 -8.84 -27.20 -6.82
C ALA A 3 -7.56 -26.69 -6.15
N VAL A 4 -6.38 -27.16 -6.57
CA VAL A 4 -5.08 -26.72 -6.03
C VAL A 4 -4.80 -25.27 -6.41
N LYS A 5 -5.02 -24.91 -7.68
CA LYS A 5 -4.85 -23.52 -8.15
C LYS A 5 -5.84 -22.54 -7.51
N LYS A 6 -7.03 -23.03 -7.15
CA LYS A 6 -8.02 -22.27 -6.37
C LYS A 6 -7.52 -22.05 -4.94
N GLU A 7 -7.07 -23.11 -4.27
CA GLU A 7 -6.55 -23.03 -2.90
C GLU A 7 -5.36 -22.06 -2.81
N GLU A 8 -4.43 -22.12 -3.76
CA GLU A 8 -3.28 -21.20 -3.82
C GLU A 8 -3.72 -19.74 -4.01
N ALA A 9 -4.72 -19.48 -4.86
CA ALA A 9 -5.25 -18.13 -5.07
C ALA A 9 -6.00 -17.61 -3.83
N ASP A 10 -6.77 -18.47 -3.17
CA ASP A 10 -7.53 -18.14 -1.97
C ASP A 10 -6.59 -17.86 -0.78
N VAL A 11 -5.52 -18.65 -0.62
CA VAL A 11 -4.49 -18.44 0.41
C VAL A 11 -3.74 -17.12 0.21
N GLU A 12 -3.31 -16.82 -1.02
CA GLU A 12 -2.62 -15.56 -1.31
C GLU A 12 -3.56 -14.36 -1.17
N LEU A 13 -4.84 -14.49 -1.56
CA LEU A 13 -5.84 -13.45 -1.34
C LEU A 13 -6.08 -13.21 0.15
N ALA A 14 -6.17 -14.29 0.94
CA ALA A 14 -6.32 -14.22 2.38
C ALA A 14 -5.15 -13.52 3.07
N ALA A 15 -3.94 -13.51 2.47
CA ALA A 15 -2.81 -12.72 2.94
C ALA A 15 -2.90 -11.22 2.59
N ALA A 16 -3.62 -10.84 1.53
CA ALA A 16 -3.82 -9.43 1.15
C ALA A 16 -4.86 -8.71 2.02
N LEU A 17 -5.91 -9.43 2.44
CA LEU A 17 -6.98 -8.89 3.29
C LEU A 17 -6.49 -8.27 4.62
N PRO A 18 -5.65 -8.93 5.43
CA PRO A 18 -5.17 -8.36 6.69
C PRO A 18 -4.28 -7.14 6.43
N ALA A 19 -3.42 -7.16 5.40
CA ALA A 19 -2.60 -6.01 5.05
C ALA A 19 -3.46 -4.81 4.62
N LEU A 20 -4.57 -5.04 3.91
CA LEU A 20 -5.49 -3.99 3.51
C LEU A 20 -6.20 -3.38 4.72
N GLU A 21 -6.70 -4.23 5.63
CA GLU A 21 -7.36 -3.75 6.84
C GLU A 21 -6.38 -3.00 7.75
N GLU A 22 -5.13 -3.46 7.83
CA GLU A 22 -4.06 -2.78 8.56
C GLU A 22 -3.74 -1.40 7.97
N ALA A 23 -3.70 -1.28 6.64
CA ALA A 23 -3.56 0.02 5.97
C ALA A 23 -4.72 0.95 6.35
N ARG A 24 -5.96 0.47 6.24
CA ARG A 24 -7.16 1.25 6.57
C ARG A 24 -7.16 1.68 8.04
N ARG A 25 -6.75 0.79 8.94
CA ARG A 25 -6.63 1.08 10.37
C ARG A 25 -5.58 2.15 10.64
N ALA A 26 -4.40 2.05 10.02
CA ALA A 26 -3.33 3.04 10.17
C ALA A 26 -3.78 4.46 9.78
N VAL A 27 -4.65 4.60 8.77
CA VAL A 27 -5.20 5.91 8.38
C VAL A 27 -6.31 6.37 9.34
N LYS A 28 -7.15 5.46 9.82
CA LYS A 28 -8.20 5.79 10.81
C LYS A 28 -7.63 6.26 12.16
N GLU A 29 -6.43 5.83 12.50
CA GLU A 29 -5.71 6.28 13.69
C GLU A 29 -5.15 7.71 13.54
N LEU A 30 -5.10 8.26 12.31
CA LEU A 30 -4.64 9.63 12.07
C LEU A 30 -5.75 10.65 12.34
N THR A 31 -5.37 11.74 12.99
CA THR A 31 -6.27 12.87 13.27
C THR A 31 -6.01 14.04 12.33
N LYS A 32 -7.03 14.87 12.11
CA LYS A 32 -6.93 16.08 11.27
C LYS A 32 -5.84 17.04 11.76
N ASP A 33 -5.65 17.13 13.08
CA ASP A 33 -4.63 17.99 13.69
C ASP A 33 -3.20 17.52 13.35
N GLN A 34 -2.96 16.21 13.39
CA GLN A 34 -1.65 15.67 13.01
C GLN A 34 -1.35 15.86 11.51
N ILE A 35 -2.38 15.80 10.64
CA ILE A 35 -2.22 16.13 9.21
C ILE A 35 -1.93 17.62 9.02
N ALA A 36 -2.62 18.49 9.77
CA ALA A 36 -2.38 19.92 9.75
C ALA A 36 -0.96 20.28 10.22
N GLU A 37 -0.43 19.59 11.22
CA GLU A 37 0.96 19.71 11.68
C GLU A 37 1.96 19.40 10.56
N ILE A 38 1.80 18.25 9.88
CA ILE A 38 2.68 17.88 8.76
C ILE A 38 2.61 18.90 7.63
N ARG A 39 1.41 19.38 7.29
CA ARG A 39 1.23 20.40 6.26
C ARG A 39 1.91 21.72 6.62
N GLY A 40 1.98 22.04 7.91
CA GLY A 40 2.58 23.25 8.45
C GLY A 40 4.11 23.31 8.34
N PHE A 41 4.79 22.22 7.99
CA PHE A 41 6.24 22.24 7.80
C PHE A 41 6.63 23.15 6.61
N LYS A 42 7.39 24.22 6.91
CA LYS A 42 7.98 25.10 5.89
C LYS A 42 9.02 24.37 5.02
N ALA A 43 9.77 23.46 5.64
CA ALA A 43 10.72 22.58 4.97
C ALA A 43 10.72 21.22 5.70
N PRO A 44 9.97 20.21 5.22
CA PRO A 44 9.95 18.89 5.84
C PRO A 44 11.33 18.22 5.72
N THR A 45 11.70 17.43 6.73
CA THR A 45 12.87 16.55 6.63
C THR A 45 12.67 15.53 5.50
N ALA A 46 13.74 15.05 4.89
CA ALA A 46 13.66 14.09 3.77
C ALA A 46 12.74 12.88 4.06
N PRO A 47 12.76 12.27 5.27
CA PRO A 47 11.81 11.21 5.60
C PRO A 47 10.34 11.66 5.59
N VAL A 48 10.02 12.80 6.20
CA VAL A 48 8.64 13.31 6.23
C VAL A 48 8.16 13.64 4.81
N ALA A 49 9.01 14.28 4.01
CA ALA A 49 8.70 14.61 2.62
C ALA A 49 8.43 13.35 1.80
N ASN A 50 9.29 12.33 1.90
CA ASN A 50 9.15 11.10 1.13
C ASN A 50 7.91 10.29 1.53
N VAL A 51 7.53 10.28 2.82
CA VAL A 51 6.26 9.65 3.24
C VAL A 51 5.05 10.40 2.64
N CYS A 52 5.08 11.72 2.56
CA CYS A 52 3.99 12.44 1.91
C CYS A 52 3.95 12.18 0.39
N ARG A 53 5.13 12.05 -0.24
CA ARG A 53 5.24 11.68 -1.66
C ARG A 53 4.73 10.28 -1.95
N SER A 54 4.93 9.31 -1.05
CA SER A 54 4.39 7.95 -1.23
C SER A 54 2.87 7.97 -1.26
N VAL A 55 2.25 8.76 -0.38
CA VAL A 55 0.80 8.95 -0.35
C VAL A 55 0.30 9.69 -1.60
N LEU A 56 1.02 10.72 -2.03
CA LEU A 56 0.71 11.43 -3.29
C LEU A 56 0.76 10.50 -4.49
N ALA A 57 1.74 9.60 -4.57
CA ALA A 57 1.85 8.62 -5.64
C ALA A 57 0.65 7.66 -5.68
N ILE A 58 0.08 7.31 -4.51
CA ILE A 58 -1.10 6.45 -4.40
C ILE A 58 -2.37 7.20 -4.85
N LEU A 59 -2.60 8.42 -4.34
CA LEU A 59 -3.85 9.16 -4.59
C LEU A 59 -3.88 9.89 -5.94
N ARG A 60 -2.73 10.44 -6.35
CA ARG A 60 -2.58 11.27 -7.54
C ARG A 60 -1.33 10.84 -8.31
N PRO A 61 -1.34 9.65 -8.94
CA PRO A 61 -0.16 9.10 -9.61
C PRO A 61 0.40 9.99 -10.74
N GLN A 62 -0.44 10.84 -11.33
CA GLN A 62 -0.08 11.77 -12.40
C GLN A 62 0.41 13.14 -11.90
N SER A 63 0.29 13.43 -10.60
CA SER A 63 0.78 14.69 -10.03
C SER A 63 2.30 14.74 -10.03
N ALA A 64 2.83 15.96 -10.15
CA ALA A 64 4.24 16.24 -9.98
C ALA A 64 4.70 15.87 -8.56
N ASP A 65 5.90 15.31 -8.45
CA ASP A 65 6.45 14.82 -7.17
C ASP A 65 7.04 15.95 -6.31
N THR A 66 6.22 16.95 -6.01
CA THR A 66 6.62 18.18 -5.30
C THR A 66 5.98 18.26 -3.93
N TRP A 67 6.65 18.99 -3.02
CA TRP A 67 6.08 19.25 -1.68
C TRP A 67 4.79 20.06 -1.74
N ALA A 68 4.67 21.01 -2.67
CA ALA A 68 3.46 21.80 -2.86
C ALA A 68 2.24 20.92 -3.20
N GLU A 69 2.41 19.92 -4.08
CA GLU A 69 1.35 18.95 -4.40
C GLU A 69 1.00 18.09 -3.18
N CYS A 70 1.99 17.68 -2.38
CA CYS A 70 1.75 16.97 -1.13
C CYS A 70 0.91 17.82 -0.16
N GLN A 71 1.26 19.10 0.01
CA GLN A 71 0.52 20.02 0.86
C GLN A 71 -0.91 20.25 0.35
N ALA A 72 -1.09 20.39 -0.96
CA ALA A 72 -2.39 20.56 -1.59
C ALA A 72 -3.27 19.32 -1.41
N MET A 73 -2.70 18.12 -1.52
CA MET A 73 -3.40 16.86 -1.23
C MET A 73 -3.82 16.77 0.24
N MET A 74 -2.93 17.09 1.19
CA MET A 74 -3.24 17.07 2.62
C MET A 74 -4.18 18.20 3.08
N ALA A 75 -4.38 19.24 2.26
CA ALA A 75 -5.32 20.32 2.52
C ALA A 75 -6.78 19.95 2.25
N ASP A 76 -7.03 18.83 1.55
CA ASP A 76 -8.37 18.34 1.28
C ASP A 76 -9.06 17.89 2.58
N ILE A 77 -10.28 18.38 2.82
CA ILE A 77 -11.08 18.03 4.00
C ILE A 77 -11.39 16.52 4.01
N ASN A 78 -11.51 15.92 2.83
CA ASN A 78 -11.80 14.50 2.63
C ASN A 78 -10.52 13.66 2.47
N PHE A 79 -9.33 14.20 2.77
CA PHE A 79 -8.06 13.51 2.56
C PHE A 79 -8.02 12.12 3.24
N LEU A 80 -8.36 12.05 4.53
CA LEU A 80 -8.35 10.80 5.29
C LEU A 80 -9.42 9.82 4.78
N ASP A 81 -10.61 10.30 4.47
CA ASP A 81 -11.68 9.46 3.89
C ASP A 81 -11.28 8.91 2.53
N THR A 82 -10.61 9.73 1.71
CA THR A 82 -10.09 9.30 0.41
C THR A 82 -9.05 8.20 0.58
N LEU A 83 -8.14 8.33 1.55
CA LEU A 83 -7.12 7.32 1.84
C LEU A 83 -7.69 5.98 2.27
N VAL A 84 -8.75 5.98 3.09
CA VAL A 84 -9.43 4.76 3.53
C VAL A 84 -10.13 4.05 2.36
N ASN A 85 -10.65 4.83 1.40
CA ASN A 85 -11.45 4.33 0.28
C ASN A 85 -10.64 4.13 -1.02
N VAL A 86 -9.30 4.15 -0.96
CA VAL A 86 -8.46 3.90 -2.14
C VAL A 86 -8.72 2.51 -2.71
N ALA A 87 -9.03 2.48 -4.00
CA ALA A 87 -9.11 1.27 -4.81
C ALA A 87 -7.70 0.77 -5.17
N ILE A 88 -7.02 0.15 -4.21
CA ILE A 88 -5.65 -0.36 -4.35
C ILE A 88 -5.50 -1.37 -5.52
N GLU A 89 -6.55 -2.10 -5.85
CA GLU A 89 -6.62 -3.04 -6.98
C GLU A 89 -6.54 -2.35 -8.35
N LYS A 90 -6.81 -1.03 -8.40
CA LYS A 90 -6.72 -0.21 -9.61
C LYS A 90 -5.37 0.48 -9.78
N LEU A 91 -4.46 0.34 -8.81
CA LEU A 91 -3.14 0.99 -8.89
C LEU A 91 -2.30 0.36 -10.00
N SER A 92 -1.71 1.24 -10.82
CA SER A 92 -0.92 0.84 -11.99
C SER A 92 0.46 0.28 -11.59
N GLN A 93 1.12 -0.44 -12.51
CA GLN A 93 2.50 -0.88 -12.31
C GLN A 93 3.46 0.29 -12.12
N ALA A 94 3.20 1.40 -12.82
CA ALA A 94 4.00 2.60 -12.67
C ALA A 94 3.89 3.17 -11.25
N THR A 95 2.68 3.20 -10.70
CA THR A 95 2.42 3.62 -9.32
C THR A 95 3.12 2.70 -8.32
N GLU A 96 3.01 1.38 -8.49
CA GLU A 96 3.70 0.39 -7.65
C GLU A 96 5.22 0.60 -7.66
N ARG A 97 5.83 0.77 -8.85
CA ARG A 97 7.27 1.01 -8.99
C ARG A 97 7.69 2.32 -8.33
N LYS A 98 6.93 3.40 -8.55
CA LYS A 98 7.18 4.71 -7.93
C LYS A 98 7.11 4.62 -6.41
N LEU A 99 6.07 3.96 -5.88
CA LEU A 99 5.88 3.76 -4.45
C LEU A 99 7.04 2.99 -3.84
N ARG A 100 7.49 1.91 -4.49
CA ARG A 100 8.66 1.14 -4.06
C ARG A 100 9.92 2.01 -4.01
N THR A 101 10.23 2.76 -5.07
CA THR A 101 11.40 3.65 -5.09
C THR A 101 11.36 4.69 -3.97
N ILE A 102 10.20 5.28 -3.70
CA ILE A 102 10.06 6.26 -2.60
C ILE A 102 10.31 5.59 -1.24
N LEU A 103 9.79 4.38 -1.02
CA LEU A 103 10.01 3.62 0.20
C LEU A 103 11.47 3.17 0.35
N ASP A 104 12.15 2.77 -0.73
CA ASP A 104 13.57 2.43 -0.69
C ASP A 104 14.43 3.65 -0.27
N LEU A 105 14.11 4.85 -0.79
CA LEU A 105 14.77 6.10 -0.36
C LEU A 105 14.47 6.46 1.10
N LEU A 106 13.29 6.08 1.60
CA LEU A 106 12.93 6.23 3.02
C LEU A 106 13.75 5.31 3.90
N ASP A 107 13.89 4.05 3.50
CA ASP A 107 14.71 3.06 4.18
C ASP A 107 16.15 3.58 4.32
N GLU A 108 16.75 4.02 3.20
CA GLU A 108 18.10 4.60 3.21
C GLU A 108 18.20 5.83 4.13
N SER A 109 17.23 6.74 4.07
CA SER A 109 17.26 7.98 4.86
C SER A 109 17.05 7.75 6.36
N LEU A 110 16.17 6.81 6.74
CA LEU A 110 15.86 6.50 8.14
C LEU A 110 16.91 5.56 8.76
N LEU A 111 17.46 4.63 7.99
CA LEU A 111 18.38 3.60 8.49
C LEU A 111 19.86 3.95 8.27
N LYS A 112 20.19 5.12 7.71
CA LYS A 112 21.58 5.55 7.45
C LYS A 112 22.52 5.44 8.66
N ASP A 113 22.01 5.65 9.87
CA ASP A 113 22.79 5.65 11.11
C ASP A 113 22.78 4.27 11.81
N VAL A 114 22.15 3.27 11.18
CA VAL A 114 22.00 1.91 11.68
C VAL A 114 23.08 1.03 11.05
N ASN A 115 24.12 0.71 11.81
CA ASN A 115 25.24 -0.13 11.34
C ASN A 115 24.88 -1.62 11.16
N ASN A 116 23.64 -2.03 11.40
CA ASN A 116 23.23 -3.42 11.31
C ASN A 116 22.07 -3.60 10.32
N VAL A 117 22.21 -4.56 9.42
CA VAL A 117 21.15 -4.95 8.50
C VAL A 117 20.07 -5.65 9.31
N ILE A 118 18.83 -5.15 9.27
CA ILE A 118 17.67 -5.84 9.83
C ILE A 118 17.15 -6.78 8.73
N PRO A 119 17.39 -8.10 8.80
CA PRO A 119 17.10 -9.00 7.68
C PRO A 119 15.60 -9.29 7.56
N ASP A 120 14.90 -9.25 8.69
CA ASP A 120 13.48 -9.51 8.79
C ASP A 120 12.66 -8.27 8.35
N PRO A 121 11.84 -8.35 7.29
CA PRO A 121 11.09 -7.20 6.78
C PRO A 121 10.08 -6.63 7.77
N GLU A 122 9.46 -7.46 8.60
CA GLU A 122 8.47 -7.01 9.58
C GLU A 122 9.13 -6.18 10.69
N ARG A 123 10.23 -6.70 11.27
CA ARG A 123 11.05 -5.97 12.24
C ARG A 123 11.64 -4.70 11.65
N LYS A 124 12.07 -4.73 10.39
CA LYS A 124 12.56 -3.54 9.70
C LYS A 124 11.46 -2.48 9.61
N ASN A 125 10.26 -2.87 9.18
CA ASN A 125 9.13 -1.97 9.08
C ASN A 125 8.72 -1.40 10.44
N GLU A 126 8.68 -2.22 11.49
CA GLU A 126 8.37 -1.77 12.85
C GLU A 126 9.43 -0.76 13.34
N TYR A 127 10.71 -1.06 13.16
CA TYR A 127 11.79 -0.16 13.55
C TYR A 127 11.75 1.16 12.79
N MET A 128 11.46 1.12 11.49
CA MET A 128 11.25 2.34 10.70
C MET A 128 10.07 3.17 11.19
N GLN A 129 8.96 2.53 11.56
CA GLN A 129 7.81 3.23 12.17
C GLN A 129 8.21 3.91 13.49
N GLN A 130 9.02 3.26 14.32
CA GLN A 130 9.54 3.87 15.56
C GLN A 130 10.49 5.05 15.30
N LEU A 131 11.33 4.97 14.28
CA LEU A 131 12.18 6.11 13.89
C LEU A 131 11.36 7.25 13.31
N MET A 132 10.31 6.93 12.56
CA MET A 132 9.42 7.91 11.97
C MET A 132 8.56 8.60 13.03
N SER A 133 8.06 7.88 14.03
CA SER A 133 7.21 8.45 15.09
C SER A 133 7.96 9.49 15.94
N LYS A 134 9.28 9.29 16.14
CA LYS A 134 10.16 10.30 16.76
C LYS A 134 10.27 11.60 15.97
N LYS A 135 10.02 11.57 14.66
CA LYS A 135 10.08 12.74 13.77
C LYS A 135 8.69 13.34 13.52
N SER A 136 7.69 12.49 13.34
CA SER A 136 6.29 12.86 13.13
C SER A 136 5.40 11.65 13.39
N GLN A 137 4.48 11.79 14.33
CA GLN A 137 3.51 10.73 14.64
C GLN A 137 2.61 10.42 13.43
N ALA A 138 2.11 11.45 12.72
CA ALA A 138 1.35 11.21 11.50
C ALA A 138 2.21 10.66 10.36
N GLY A 139 3.49 11.03 10.29
CA GLY A 139 4.43 10.46 9.33
C GLY A 139 4.60 8.95 9.53
N ALA A 140 4.61 8.47 10.78
CA ALA A 140 4.65 7.05 11.07
C ALA A 140 3.39 6.31 10.58
N GLY A 141 2.20 6.88 10.82
CA GLY A 141 0.94 6.29 10.34
C GLY A 141 0.85 6.26 8.80
N LEU A 142 1.27 7.35 8.13
CA LEU A 142 1.31 7.41 6.67
C LEU A 142 2.37 6.47 6.06
N LEU A 143 3.50 6.26 6.74
CA LEU A 143 4.51 5.28 6.36
C LEU A 143 3.94 3.86 6.44
N LYS A 144 3.32 3.52 7.58
CA LYS A 144 2.67 2.22 7.80
C LYS A 144 1.58 1.97 6.76
N TYR A 145 0.76 2.96 6.46
CA TYR A 145 -0.22 2.89 5.38
C TYR A 145 0.45 2.58 4.03
N SER A 146 1.47 3.34 3.66
CA SER A 146 2.15 3.21 2.36
C SER A 146 2.81 1.84 2.18
N GLN A 147 3.44 1.31 3.24
CA GLN A 147 4.04 -0.03 3.26
C GLN A 147 2.99 -1.13 3.06
N ASN A 148 1.88 -1.05 3.79
CA ASN A 148 0.80 -2.02 3.67
C ASN A 148 0.11 -1.94 2.30
N VAL A 149 -0.09 -0.74 1.76
CA VAL A 149 -0.61 -0.56 0.39
C VAL A 149 0.32 -1.19 -0.64
N LEU A 150 1.63 -0.96 -0.55
CA LEU A 150 2.58 -1.60 -1.48
C LEU A 150 2.50 -3.13 -1.38
N ASN A 151 2.43 -3.68 -0.17
CA ASN A 151 2.30 -5.12 0.03
C ASN A 151 1.01 -5.66 -0.60
N CYS A 152 -0.12 -4.99 -0.34
CA CYS A 152 -1.42 -5.35 -0.94
C CYS A 152 -1.35 -5.35 -2.46
N VAL A 153 -0.84 -4.28 -3.08
CA VAL A 153 -0.75 -4.15 -4.55
C VAL A 153 0.09 -5.26 -5.15
N ARG A 154 1.21 -5.62 -4.50
CA ARG A 154 2.06 -6.74 -4.93
C ARG A 154 1.33 -8.07 -4.87
N ILE A 155 0.61 -8.35 -3.77
CA ILE A 155 -0.16 -9.60 -3.62
C ILE A 155 -1.30 -9.63 -4.64
N TYR A 156 -2.10 -8.57 -4.75
CA TYR A 156 -3.20 -8.47 -5.72
C TYR A 156 -2.74 -8.71 -7.16
N ARG A 157 -1.53 -8.29 -7.52
CA ARG A 157 -0.96 -8.53 -8.86
C ARG A 157 -0.61 -9.98 -9.12
N VAL A 158 -0.19 -10.72 -8.10
CA VAL A 158 0.08 -12.17 -8.20
C VAL A 158 -1.24 -12.95 -8.19
N VAL A 159 -2.20 -12.52 -7.37
CA VAL A 159 -3.49 -13.19 -7.16
C VAL A 159 -4.47 -12.98 -8.31
N LYS A 160 -4.57 -11.77 -8.87
CA LYS A 160 -5.58 -11.44 -9.89
C LYS A 160 -5.55 -12.37 -11.11
N PRO A 161 -4.39 -12.65 -11.74
CA PRO A 161 -4.33 -13.60 -12.84
C PRO A 161 -4.73 -15.03 -12.44
N LYS A 162 -4.39 -15.46 -11.22
CA LYS A 162 -4.76 -16.79 -10.71
C LYS A 162 -6.27 -16.88 -10.50
N SER A 163 -6.87 -15.86 -9.87
CA SER A 163 -8.32 -15.75 -9.67
C SER A 163 -9.08 -15.75 -11.01
N ASP A 164 -8.64 -14.94 -11.99
CA ASP A 164 -9.26 -14.87 -13.32
C ASP A 164 -9.16 -16.21 -14.06
N MET A 165 -8.00 -16.88 -13.98
CA MET A 165 -7.79 -18.19 -14.57
C MET A 165 -8.67 -19.27 -13.92
N VAL A 166 -8.79 -19.26 -12.59
CA VAL A 166 -9.67 -20.19 -11.85
C VAL A 166 -11.13 -19.99 -12.26
N MET A 167 -11.59 -18.74 -12.35
CA MET A 167 -12.96 -18.43 -12.80
C MET A 167 -13.22 -18.93 -14.23
N ARG A 168 -12.26 -18.76 -15.14
CA ARG A 168 -12.36 -19.25 -16.53
C ARG A 168 -12.44 -20.77 -16.57
N LEU A 169 -11.54 -21.47 -15.88
CA LEU A 169 -11.50 -22.94 -15.83
C LEU A 169 -12.76 -23.53 -15.17
N GLN A 170 -13.30 -22.88 -14.14
CA GLN A 170 -14.57 -23.28 -13.52
C GLN A 170 -15.74 -23.10 -14.47
N SER A 171 -15.78 -22.00 -15.23
CA SER A 171 -16.83 -21.78 -16.24
C SER A 171 -16.80 -22.80 -17.37
N GLU A 172 -15.60 -23.18 -17.83
CA GLU A 172 -15.39 -24.21 -18.87
C GLU A 172 -15.77 -25.60 -18.36
N ALA A 173 -15.35 -25.96 -17.15
CA ALA A 173 -15.71 -27.23 -16.52
C ALA A 173 -17.22 -27.34 -16.28
N LYS A 174 -17.88 -26.26 -15.85
CA LYS A 174 -19.34 -26.23 -15.67
C LYS A 174 -20.07 -26.45 -17.00
N ARG A 175 -19.65 -25.75 -18.08
CA ARG A 175 -20.24 -25.94 -19.41
C ARG A 175 -20.09 -27.37 -19.91
N ALA A 176 -18.90 -27.96 -19.77
CA ALA A 176 -18.66 -29.35 -20.16
C ALA A 176 -19.52 -30.35 -19.34
N GLN A 177 -19.75 -30.07 -18.06
CA GLN A 177 -20.62 -30.88 -17.20
C GLN A 177 -22.10 -30.73 -17.57
N ASP A 178 -22.54 -29.52 -17.88
CA ASP A 178 -23.90 -29.23 -18.33
C ASP A 178 -24.16 -29.92 -19.69
N ASP A 179 -23.22 -29.89 -20.63
CA ASP A 179 -23.31 -30.59 -21.91
C ASP A 179 -23.39 -32.12 -21.74
N LEU A 180 -22.58 -32.71 -20.84
CA LEU A 180 -22.62 -34.14 -20.52
C LEU A 180 -23.93 -34.58 -19.84
N ASN A 181 -24.54 -33.73 -19.01
CA ASN A 181 -25.80 -34.03 -18.33
C ASN A 181 -27.03 -33.82 -19.22
N ASN A 182 -26.87 -33.11 -20.34
CA ASN A 182 -27.95 -32.82 -21.31
C ASN A 182 -27.86 -33.71 -22.57
N THR A 183 -26.97 -34.71 -22.57
CA THR A 183 -26.82 -35.75 -23.62
C THR A 183 -27.18 -37.11 -23.06
#